data_AF-A0A7C4XXK5-F1
#
_entry.id   AF-A0A7C4XXK5-F1
#
_cell.length_a   1.000
_cell.length_b   1.000
_cell.length_c   1.000
_cell.angle_alpha   90.00
_cell.angle_beta   90.00
_cell.angle_gamma   90.00
#
_symmetry.space_group_name_H-M   'P 1'
#
loop_
_entity.id
_entity.type
_entity.pdbx_description
1 polymer ?
#
loop_
_entity_poly.entity_id
_entity_poly.type
_entity_poly.pdbx_seq_one_letter_code
_entity_poly.pdbx_strand_id
1 'polypeptide(L)'
;MHRRFKTVAEAYLALLKSRGIDWLFANAGTDFAPIIEALARGRKAGIAMPEAVPIAHETVAIAMAHGYWLLTGRPQAVMVHVNVGTANALMGLINAARDHVPMLFTAGRTPVTEQQRHASRDLPIHWGQEMFDQAGMLREFVKWDYELRYGDQVEAAVDRAMALAMSEPMGPVYLSLPREVLAEPWPNLAVSRRPTVAAASSAHPDPQAVAHAADILKAAERPLIIAGRSDAAAFAALTTFAEQTAIPVVHFWPGRLAVPTDHPLHAGFDLAPWIERADAIVALDMMVPWLPGRHKLAAGAR
;
A
#
# COMPACT_ATOMS: atom_id res chain seq x y z
N MET A 1 -28.35 -8.24 -15.91
CA MET A 1 -28.00 -7.57 -17.18
C MET A 1 -26.51 -7.29 -17.14
N HIS A 2 -25.71 -7.91 -18.02
CA HIS A 2 -24.25 -7.69 -18.07
C HIS A 2 -24.00 -6.23 -18.46
N ARG A 3 -23.40 -5.44 -17.55
CA ARG A 3 -23.13 -4.01 -17.79
C ARG A 3 -21.99 -3.89 -18.80
N ARG A 4 -22.30 -3.42 -20.01
CA ARG A 4 -21.31 -3.23 -21.08
C ARG A 4 -20.53 -1.95 -20.84
N PHE A 5 -19.21 -2.05 -20.66
CA PHE A 5 -18.31 -0.89 -20.69
C PHE A 5 -17.93 -0.57 -22.14
N LYS A 6 -17.73 0.70 -22.45
CA LYS A 6 -17.36 1.16 -23.81
C LYS A 6 -15.86 1.19 -24.01
N THR A 7 -15.09 1.54 -22.99
CA THR A 7 -13.64 1.67 -23.05
C THR A 7 -12.94 0.96 -21.89
N VAL A 8 -11.65 0.68 -22.07
CA VAL A 8 -10.81 0.10 -21.01
C VAL A 8 -10.83 0.98 -19.75
N ALA A 9 -10.79 2.31 -19.89
CA ALA A 9 -10.91 3.24 -18.76
C ALA A 9 -12.21 3.05 -17.95
N GLU A 10 -13.34 2.82 -18.60
CA GLU A 10 -14.62 2.56 -17.91
C GLU A 10 -14.58 1.22 -17.16
N ALA A 11 -14.01 0.18 -17.79
CA ALA A 11 -13.83 -1.12 -17.17
C ALA A 11 -12.87 -1.04 -15.96
N TYR A 12 -11.74 -0.33 -16.11
CA TYR A 12 -10.77 -0.07 -15.05
C TYR A 12 -11.44 0.57 -13.83
N LEU A 13 -12.14 1.70 -14.02
CA LEU A 13 -12.79 2.41 -12.91
C LEU A 13 -13.88 1.57 -12.26
N ALA A 14 -14.74 0.91 -13.05
CA ALA A 14 -15.77 0.04 -12.49
C ALA A 14 -15.18 -1.14 -11.71
N LEU A 15 -14.06 -1.68 -12.20
CA LEU A 15 -13.31 -2.73 -11.51
C LEU A 15 -12.75 -2.23 -10.19
N LEU A 16 -12.07 -1.07 -10.17
CA LEU A 16 -11.59 -0.45 -8.93
C LEU A 16 -12.71 -0.38 -7.88
N LYS A 17 -13.88 0.13 -8.26
CA LYS A 17 -15.03 0.20 -7.36
C LYS A 17 -15.46 -1.16 -6.85
N SER A 18 -15.52 -2.15 -7.73
CA SER A 18 -15.88 -3.52 -7.36
C SER A 18 -14.85 -4.19 -6.42
N ARG A 19 -13.61 -3.70 -6.40
CA ARG A 19 -12.52 -4.18 -5.52
C ARG A 19 -12.36 -3.33 -4.26
N GLY A 20 -13.35 -2.50 -3.94
CA GLY A 20 -13.39 -1.74 -2.70
C GLY A 20 -12.58 -0.43 -2.71
N ILE A 21 -12.13 0.02 -3.90
CA ILE A 21 -11.63 1.37 -4.08
C ILE A 21 -12.85 2.31 -4.17
N ASP A 22 -13.08 3.06 -3.09
CA ASP A 22 -14.14 4.05 -3.05
C ASP A 22 -13.66 5.40 -3.57
N TRP A 23 -12.37 5.68 -3.43
CA TRP A 23 -11.75 6.97 -3.72
C TRP A 23 -10.59 6.82 -4.71
N LEU A 24 -10.61 7.70 -5.71
CA LEU A 24 -9.49 7.92 -6.62
C LEU A 24 -8.93 9.32 -6.36
N PHE A 25 -7.85 9.42 -5.60
CA PHE A 25 -7.17 10.69 -5.35
C PHE A 25 -6.35 11.04 -6.59
N ALA A 26 -6.81 12.05 -7.34
CA ALA A 26 -6.35 12.32 -8.70
C ALA A 26 -5.65 13.66 -8.81
N ASN A 27 -4.39 13.66 -9.22
CA ASN A 27 -3.71 14.84 -9.73
C ASN A 27 -3.58 14.71 -11.25
N ALA A 28 -4.48 15.38 -11.98
CA ALA A 28 -4.66 15.17 -13.40
C ALA A 28 -3.60 15.85 -14.26
N GLY A 29 -3.24 15.22 -15.37
CA GLY A 29 -2.46 15.81 -16.44
C GLY A 29 -2.85 15.27 -17.82
N THR A 30 -1.96 15.40 -18.80
CA THR A 30 -2.29 15.25 -20.23
C THR A 30 -2.94 13.91 -20.59
N ASP A 31 -2.53 12.81 -19.94
CA ASP A 31 -2.98 11.45 -20.28
C ASP A 31 -4.25 11.01 -19.52
N PHE A 32 -4.88 11.92 -18.77
CA PHE A 32 -6.10 11.63 -17.99
C PHE A 32 -7.39 11.67 -18.81
N ALA A 33 -7.36 12.18 -20.04
CA ALA A 33 -8.58 12.38 -20.84
C ALA A 33 -9.49 11.12 -20.88
N PRO A 34 -8.98 9.89 -21.10
CA PRO A 34 -9.82 8.69 -21.09
C PRO A 34 -10.48 8.40 -19.73
N ILE A 35 -9.80 8.69 -18.62
CA ILE A 35 -10.32 8.52 -17.26
C ILE A 35 -11.43 9.54 -16.98
N ILE A 36 -11.21 10.80 -17.35
CA ILE A 36 -12.20 11.89 -17.18
C ILE A 36 -13.46 11.57 -17.98
N GLU A 37 -13.30 11.17 -19.25
CA GLU A 37 -14.42 10.76 -20.09
C GLU A 37 -15.17 9.56 -19.52
N ALA A 38 -14.44 8.54 -19.05
CA ALA A 38 -15.03 7.35 -18.45
C ALA A 38 -15.81 7.67 -17.17
N LEU A 39 -15.29 8.53 -16.30
CA LEU A 39 -16.01 9.02 -15.11
C LEU A 39 -17.29 9.76 -15.49
N ALA A 40 -17.24 10.65 -16.49
CA ALA A 40 -18.39 11.42 -16.95
C ALA A 40 -19.47 10.52 -17.58
N ARG A 41 -19.06 9.62 -18.49
CA ARG A 41 -19.98 8.65 -19.12
C ARG A 41 -20.55 7.67 -18.10
N GLY A 42 -19.71 7.15 -17.21
CA GLY A 42 -20.08 6.23 -16.15
C GLY A 42 -21.12 6.84 -15.21
N ARG A 43 -20.92 8.09 -14.78
CA ARG A 43 -21.90 8.84 -13.98
C ARG A 43 -23.25 8.96 -14.70
N LYS A 44 -23.24 9.35 -15.98
CA LYS A 44 -24.47 9.46 -16.79
C LYS A 44 -25.18 8.11 -16.98
N ALA A 45 -24.43 7.02 -17.05
CA ALA A 45 -24.95 5.66 -17.25
C ALA A 45 -25.26 4.90 -15.95
N GLY A 46 -25.06 5.51 -14.77
CA GLY A 46 -25.28 4.85 -13.47
C GLY A 46 -24.30 3.69 -13.20
N ILE A 47 -23.10 3.74 -13.79
CA ILE A 47 -22.02 2.79 -13.52
C ILE A 47 -21.39 3.14 -12.18
N ALA A 48 -21.27 2.16 -11.28
CA ALA A 48 -20.59 2.35 -10.02
C ALA A 48 -19.10 2.49 -10.28
N MET A 49 -18.52 3.62 -9.87
CA MET A 49 -17.11 3.96 -10.02
C MET A 49 -16.61 4.59 -8.71
N PRO A 50 -15.29 4.65 -8.46
CA PRO A 50 -14.74 5.42 -7.37
C PRO A 50 -15.11 6.89 -7.53
N GLU A 51 -15.25 7.59 -6.41
CA GLU A 51 -15.33 9.04 -6.41
C GLU A 51 -13.93 9.62 -6.65
N ALA A 52 -13.77 10.31 -7.78
CA ALA A 52 -12.53 10.97 -8.12
C ALA A 52 -12.44 12.31 -7.40
N VAL A 53 -11.40 12.49 -6.59
CA VAL A 53 -11.15 13.71 -5.84
C VAL A 53 -9.98 14.43 -6.51
N PRO A 54 -10.18 15.62 -7.10
CA PRO A 54 -9.09 16.38 -7.68
C PRO A 54 -8.19 16.95 -6.58
N ILE A 55 -6.91 16.60 -6.62
CA ILE A 55 -5.92 17.01 -5.64
C ILE A 55 -4.88 17.92 -6.30
N ALA A 56 -4.60 19.05 -5.66
CA ALA A 56 -3.70 20.07 -6.22
C ALA A 56 -2.22 19.64 -6.29
N HIS A 57 -1.79 18.65 -5.50
CA HIS A 57 -0.41 18.19 -5.45
C HIS A 57 -0.31 16.69 -5.13
N GLU A 58 0.61 15.98 -5.78
CA GLU A 58 0.73 14.52 -5.70
C GLU A 58 1.07 14.01 -4.30
N THR A 59 1.96 14.71 -3.58
CA THR A 59 2.25 14.42 -2.16
C THR A 59 0.99 14.41 -1.29
N VAL A 60 0.05 15.32 -1.54
CA VAL A 60 -1.23 15.36 -0.80
C VAL A 60 -2.10 14.15 -1.18
N ALA A 61 -2.11 13.77 -2.46
CA ALA A 61 -2.87 12.60 -2.93
C ALA A 61 -2.38 11.31 -2.27
N ILE A 62 -1.06 11.12 -2.16
CA ILE A 62 -0.47 10.00 -1.44
C ILE A 62 -0.79 10.05 0.06
N ALA A 63 -0.67 11.22 0.69
CA ALA A 63 -0.98 11.39 2.11
C ALA A 63 -2.45 11.07 2.43
N MET A 64 -3.39 11.43 1.55
CA MET A 64 -4.81 11.08 1.71
C MET A 64 -5.05 9.57 1.62
N ALA A 65 -4.45 8.89 0.64
CA ALA A 65 -4.53 7.44 0.55
C ALA A 65 -3.90 6.76 1.77
N HIS A 66 -2.76 7.26 2.23
CA HIS A 66 -2.07 6.76 3.41
C HIS A 66 -2.94 6.91 4.66
N GLY A 67 -3.44 8.11 4.94
CA GLY A 67 -4.32 8.37 6.08
C GLY A 67 -5.62 7.57 6.03
N TYR A 68 -6.20 7.40 4.84
CA TYR A 68 -7.40 6.57 4.67
C TYR A 68 -7.14 5.11 5.06
N TRP A 69 -6.00 4.54 4.67
CA TRP A 69 -5.60 3.20 5.11
C TRP A 69 -5.46 3.12 6.64
N LEU A 70 -4.74 4.06 7.25
CA LEU A 70 -4.52 4.05 8.71
C LEU A 70 -5.83 4.13 9.49
N LEU A 71 -6.83 4.82 8.95
CA LEU A 71 -8.15 4.95 9.59
C LEU A 71 -9.05 3.73 9.36
N THR A 72 -9.00 3.12 8.19
CA THR A 72 -10.04 2.18 7.74
C THR A 72 -9.56 0.75 7.49
N GLY A 73 -8.25 0.53 7.36
CA GLY A 73 -7.69 -0.73 6.90
C GLY A 73 -8.10 -1.11 5.48
N ARG A 74 -8.45 -0.12 4.62
CA ARG A 74 -8.85 -0.33 3.22
C ARG A 74 -7.98 0.48 2.26
N PRO A 75 -7.27 -0.16 1.31
CA PRO A 75 -6.40 0.56 0.38
C PRO A 75 -7.25 1.38 -0.59
N GLN A 76 -6.76 2.54 -1.01
CA GLN A 76 -7.40 3.38 -2.03
C GLN A 76 -6.45 3.60 -3.22
N ALA A 77 -6.99 4.15 -4.31
CA ALA A 77 -6.23 4.42 -5.51
C ALA A 77 -5.76 5.87 -5.55
N VAL A 78 -4.53 6.06 -6.03
CA VAL A 78 -3.97 7.36 -6.36
C VAL A 78 -3.63 7.35 -7.84
N MET A 79 -3.98 8.42 -8.56
CA MET A 79 -3.57 8.58 -9.95
C MET A 79 -2.92 9.94 -10.15
N VAL A 80 -1.70 9.94 -10.70
CA VAL A 80 -0.92 11.16 -10.94
C VAL A 80 -0.53 11.31 -12.40
N HIS A 81 -0.08 12.52 -12.76
CA HIS A 81 0.49 12.79 -14.07
C HIS A 81 1.77 11.97 -14.33
N VAL A 82 2.08 11.78 -15.61
CA VAL A 82 3.09 10.85 -16.18
C VAL A 82 4.38 10.80 -15.37
N ASN A 83 5.43 11.52 -15.76
CA ASN A 83 6.75 11.39 -15.19
C ASN A 83 6.95 12.32 -13.99
N VAL A 84 6.66 13.62 -14.16
CA VAL A 84 6.83 14.63 -13.12
C VAL A 84 5.87 14.43 -11.95
N GLY A 85 4.63 14.00 -12.21
CA GLY A 85 3.69 13.68 -11.14
C GLY A 85 4.10 12.43 -10.37
N THR A 86 4.58 11.41 -11.08
CA THR A 86 5.20 10.24 -10.45
C THR A 86 6.40 10.62 -9.59
N ALA A 87 7.29 11.51 -10.07
CA ALA A 87 8.43 11.99 -9.30
C ALA A 87 8.01 12.78 -8.06
N ASN A 88 7.00 13.66 -8.17
CA ASN A 88 6.46 14.40 -7.02
C ASN A 88 5.86 13.47 -5.95
N ALA A 89 5.23 12.36 -6.36
CA ALA A 89 4.63 11.38 -5.46
C ALA A 89 5.67 10.52 -4.71
N LEU A 90 6.90 10.45 -5.20
CA LEU A 90 7.90 9.46 -4.76
C LEU A 90 8.21 9.52 -3.27
N MET A 91 8.35 10.73 -2.70
CA MET A 91 8.59 10.89 -1.25
C MET A 91 7.48 10.25 -0.41
N GLY A 92 6.22 10.40 -0.83
CA GLY A 92 5.08 9.78 -0.16
C GLY A 92 5.06 8.26 -0.31
N LEU A 93 5.44 7.75 -1.48
CA LEU A 93 5.55 6.31 -1.72
C LEU A 93 6.63 5.66 -0.86
N ILE A 94 7.78 6.32 -0.70
CA ILE A 94 8.84 5.85 0.20
C ILE A 94 8.28 5.67 1.61
N ASN A 95 7.54 6.67 2.12
CA ASN A 95 6.91 6.57 3.44
C ASN A 95 5.89 5.43 3.50
N ALA A 96 5.00 5.33 2.51
CA ALA A 96 4.00 4.24 2.46
C ALA A 96 4.65 2.85 2.44
N ALA A 97 5.75 2.68 1.70
CA ALA A 97 6.50 1.44 1.65
C ALA A 97 7.13 1.10 3.01
N ARG A 98 7.75 2.07 3.68
CA ARG A 98 8.35 1.87 5.00
C ARG A 98 7.31 1.64 6.09
N ASP A 99 6.12 2.21 5.96
CA ASP A 99 5.01 2.08 6.92
C ASP A 99 4.11 0.85 6.70
N HIS A 100 4.42 0.04 5.68
CA HIS A 100 3.63 -1.09 5.20
C HIS A 100 2.18 -0.68 4.88
N VAL A 101 2.02 0.43 4.19
CA VAL A 101 0.71 0.97 3.80
C VAL A 101 0.40 0.59 2.35
N PRO A 102 -0.60 -0.27 2.12
CA PRO A 102 -1.02 -0.67 0.79
C PRO A 102 -1.82 0.43 0.10
N MET A 103 -1.51 0.66 -1.17
CA MET A 103 -2.28 1.52 -2.05
C MET A 103 -2.05 1.12 -3.50
N LEU A 104 -3.06 1.37 -4.33
CA LEU A 104 -2.91 1.27 -5.78
C LEU A 104 -2.41 2.61 -6.31
N PHE A 105 -1.11 2.75 -6.47
CA PHE A 105 -0.52 3.94 -7.07
C PHE A 105 -0.49 3.79 -8.58
N THR A 106 -1.02 4.76 -9.30
CA THR A 106 -1.10 4.74 -10.75
C THR A 106 -0.64 6.04 -11.35
N ALA A 107 -0.12 5.99 -12.57
CA ALA A 107 0.22 7.19 -13.32
C ALA A 107 -0.21 7.05 -14.77
N GLY A 108 -0.51 8.19 -15.39
CA GLY A 108 -0.65 8.25 -16.84
C GLY A 108 0.65 7.83 -17.53
N ARG A 109 0.52 7.37 -18.78
CA ARG A 109 1.65 7.03 -19.64
C ARG A 109 1.35 7.52 -21.04
N THR A 110 2.37 8.11 -21.66
CA THR A 110 2.27 8.70 -23.00
C THR A 110 1.89 7.63 -24.04
N PRO A 111 1.15 8.01 -25.10
CA PRO A 111 0.93 7.14 -26.25
C PRO A 111 2.23 6.64 -26.85
N VAL A 112 2.22 5.39 -27.31
CA VAL A 112 3.32 4.75 -28.03
C VAL A 112 3.24 5.09 -29.51
N THR A 113 2.05 5.14 -30.10
CA THR A 113 1.92 5.39 -31.53
C THR A 113 1.79 6.87 -31.87
N GLU A 114 2.41 7.28 -32.97
CA GLU A 114 2.36 8.66 -33.44
C GLU A 114 1.09 8.95 -34.24
N GLN A 115 0.53 7.94 -34.92
CA GLN A 115 -0.67 8.01 -35.76
C GLN A 115 -1.35 6.64 -35.84
N GLN A 116 -2.48 6.55 -36.55
CA GLN A 116 -3.24 5.32 -36.89
C GLN A 116 -4.06 4.69 -35.75
N ARG A 117 -3.75 4.95 -34.48
CA ARG A 117 -4.59 4.52 -33.35
C ARG A 117 -5.38 5.68 -32.75
N HIS A 118 -6.55 5.38 -32.18
CA HIS A 118 -7.26 6.35 -31.37
C HIS A 118 -6.42 6.71 -30.13
N ALA A 119 -6.38 8.00 -29.77
CA ALA A 119 -5.53 8.56 -28.71
C ALA A 119 -4.01 8.43 -28.91
N SER A 120 -3.54 8.22 -30.16
CA SER A 120 -2.13 8.40 -30.57
C SER A 120 -1.60 9.78 -30.19
N ARG A 121 -0.27 9.97 -30.18
CA ARG A 121 0.35 11.26 -29.84
C ARG A 121 -0.21 12.42 -30.67
N ASP A 122 -0.80 13.40 -30.00
CA ASP A 122 -1.43 14.58 -30.63
C ASP A 122 -1.03 15.92 -30.01
N LEU A 123 -0.13 15.88 -29.03
CA LEU A 123 0.46 17.05 -28.37
C LEU A 123 1.99 16.88 -28.27
N PRO A 124 2.78 17.95 -28.46
CA PRO A 124 4.25 17.90 -28.35
C PRO A 124 4.74 17.29 -27.04
N ILE A 125 3.97 17.47 -25.96
CA ILE A 125 4.32 16.97 -24.63
C ILE A 125 4.39 15.44 -24.56
N HIS A 126 3.71 14.69 -25.45
CA HIS A 126 3.83 13.23 -25.47
C HIS A 126 5.21 12.73 -25.88
N TRP A 127 5.99 13.51 -26.63
CA TRP A 127 7.40 13.21 -26.88
C TRP A 127 8.29 13.71 -25.74
N GLY A 128 7.99 14.89 -25.19
CA GLY A 128 8.78 15.50 -24.12
C GLY A 128 8.67 14.81 -22.75
N GLN A 129 7.57 14.09 -22.49
CA GLN A 129 7.35 13.35 -21.23
C GLN A 129 7.53 11.84 -21.37
N GLU A 130 7.83 11.35 -22.56
CA GLU A 130 8.15 9.94 -22.76
C GLU A 130 9.39 9.56 -21.95
N MET A 131 9.35 8.37 -21.34
CA MET A 131 10.42 7.82 -20.52
C MET A 131 10.81 6.45 -21.05
N PHE A 132 12.10 6.13 -21.01
CA PHE A 132 12.55 4.76 -21.31
C PHE A 132 12.05 3.75 -20.27
N ASP A 133 12.09 4.13 -18.99
CA ASP A 133 11.60 3.35 -17.85
C ASP A 133 11.00 4.30 -16.80
N GLN A 134 9.69 4.52 -16.85
CA GLN A 134 9.00 5.37 -15.88
C GLN A 134 8.94 4.73 -14.48
N ALA A 135 8.81 3.41 -14.40
CA ALA A 135 8.77 2.69 -13.13
C ALA A 135 10.15 2.64 -12.44
N GLY A 136 11.23 2.85 -13.19
CA GLY A 136 12.61 2.87 -12.68
C GLY A 136 12.83 3.80 -11.49
N MET A 137 12.09 4.92 -11.40
CA MET A 137 12.24 5.87 -10.29
C MET A 137 11.63 5.40 -8.96
N LEU A 138 10.73 4.42 -8.99
CA LEU A 138 9.94 4.00 -7.82
C LEU A 138 10.04 2.51 -7.50
N ARG A 139 10.69 1.71 -8.36
CA ARG A 139 10.73 0.24 -8.29
C ARG A 139 11.25 -0.31 -6.96
N GLU A 140 12.14 0.41 -6.28
CA GLU A 140 12.64 0.02 -4.96
C GLU A 140 11.56 0.12 -3.86
N PHE A 141 10.55 0.97 -4.06
CA PHE A 141 9.56 1.31 -3.03
C PHE A 141 8.18 0.75 -3.31
N VAL A 142 8.01 -0.05 -4.36
CA VAL A 142 6.74 -0.73 -4.64
C VAL A 142 6.94 -2.23 -4.67
N LYS A 143 5.91 -2.96 -4.24
CA LYS A 143 5.93 -4.43 -4.25
C LYS A 143 5.87 -5.01 -5.66
N TRP A 144 5.32 -4.25 -6.60
CA TRP A 144 5.11 -4.65 -7.98
C TRP A 144 4.89 -3.41 -8.85
N ASP A 145 5.57 -3.36 -9.99
CA ASP A 145 5.30 -2.41 -11.07
C ASP A 145 4.81 -3.13 -12.33
N TYR A 146 3.84 -2.52 -13.01
CA TYR A 146 3.36 -3.00 -14.30
C TYR A 146 2.84 -1.88 -15.19
N GLU A 147 3.21 -1.90 -16.46
CA GLU A 147 2.62 -1.05 -17.50
C GLU A 147 1.54 -1.83 -18.24
N LEU A 148 0.32 -1.29 -18.25
CA LEU A 148 -0.81 -1.90 -18.93
C LEU A 148 -0.61 -1.85 -20.45
N ARG A 149 -0.44 -3.01 -21.10
CA ARG A 149 -0.08 -3.07 -22.52
C ARG A 149 -1.28 -3.24 -23.44
N TYR A 150 -2.28 -3.98 -22.97
CA TYR A 150 -3.50 -4.27 -23.70
C TYR A 150 -4.71 -4.17 -22.79
N GLY A 151 -5.85 -3.77 -23.37
CA GLY A 151 -7.08 -3.62 -22.60
C GLY A 151 -7.47 -4.89 -21.85
N ASP A 152 -7.43 -6.05 -22.51
CA ASP A 152 -7.86 -7.35 -21.96
C ASP A 152 -7.10 -7.79 -20.69
N GLN A 153 -5.96 -7.18 -20.40
CA GLN A 153 -5.17 -7.41 -19.19
C GLN A 153 -5.69 -6.64 -17.97
N VAL A 154 -6.56 -5.64 -18.15
CA VAL A 154 -6.93 -4.68 -17.09
C VAL A 154 -7.46 -5.37 -15.83
N GLU A 155 -8.26 -6.43 -15.99
CA GLU A 155 -8.80 -7.16 -14.84
C GLU A 155 -7.72 -7.90 -14.06
N ALA A 156 -6.94 -8.71 -14.75
CA ALA A 156 -5.85 -9.46 -14.13
C ALA A 156 -4.77 -8.55 -13.53
N ALA A 157 -4.50 -7.40 -14.15
CA ALA A 157 -3.52 -6.42 -13.67
C ALA A 157 -3.97 -5.77 -12.36
N VAL A 158 -5.22 -5.29 -12.29
CA VAL A 158 -5.77 -4.70 -11.06
C VAL A 158 -5.88 -5.74 -9.96
N ASP A 159 -6.41 -6.93 -10.24
CA ASP A 159 -6.57 -7.97 -9.23
C ASP A 159 -5.21 -8.43 -8.67
N ARG A 160 -4.19 -8.56 -9.53
CA ARG A 160 -2.82 -8.84 -9.10
C ARG A 160 -2.21 -7.71 -8.29
N ALA A 161 -2.35 -6.45 -8.74
CA ALA A 161 -1.88 -5.29 -7.99
C ALA A 161 -2.47 -5.28 -6.58
N MET A 162 -3.79 -5.41 -6.45
CA MET A 162 -4.46 -5.38 -5.16
C MET A 162 -4.04 -6.56 -4.27
N ALA A 163 -3.95 -7.77 -4.83
CA ALA A 163 -3.49 -8.94 -4.10
C ALA A 163 -2.05 -8.75 -3.57
N LEU A 164 -1.13 -8.24 -4.40
CA LEU A 164 0.25 -8.00 -4.00
C LEU A 164 0.36 -6.88 -2.98
N ALA A 165 -0.37 -5.77 -3.15
CA ALA A 165 -0.38 -4.67 -2.19
C ALA A 165 -0.79 -5.15 -0.79
N MET A 166 -1.82 -5.99 -0.72
CA MET A 166 -2.43 -6.47 0.52
C MET A 166 -1.75 -7.70 1.13
N SER A 167 -0.88 -8.40 0.39
CA SER A 167 -0.12 -9.52 0.95
C SER A 167 0.96 -9.02 1.92
N GLU A 168 1.31 -9.76 2.96
CA GLU A 168 2.37 -9.34 3.88
C GLU A 168 3.78 -9.50 3.27
N PRO A 169 4.75 -8.61 3.61
CA PRO A 169 4.51 -7.29 4.20
C PRO A 169 3.73 -6.40 3.23
N MET A 170 2.70 -5.70 3.72
CA MET A 170 1.85 -4.84 2.88
C MET A 170 2.64 -3.65 2.34
N GLY A 171 2.20 -3.07 1.23
CA GLY A 171 2.87 -1.92 0.65
C GLY A 171 2.28 -1.46 -0.69
N PRO A 172 2.76 -0.32 -1.21
CA PRO A 172 2.24 0.23 -2.46
C PRO A 172 2.60 -0.65 -3.66
N VAL A 173 1.77 -0.60 -4.69
CA VAL A 173 2.01 -1.18 -6.02
C VAL A 173 1.82 -0.10 -7.08
N TYR A 174 2.48 -0.26 -8.23
CA TYR A 174 2.45 0.70 -9.31
C TYR A 174 1.83 0.14 -10.59
N LEU A 175 0.83 0.86 -11.12
CA LEU A 175 0.32 0.64 -12.48
C LEU A 175 0.55 1.88 -13.36
N SER A 176 1.37 1.72 -14.40
CA SER A 176 1.49 2.68 -15.49
C SER A 176 0.36 2.46 -16.49
N LEU A 177 -0.35 3.53 -16.85
CA LEU A 177 -1.61 3.46 -17.62
C LEU A 177 -1.48 4.25 -18.93
N PRO A 178 -1.12 3.60 -20.06
CA PRO A 178 -1.03 4.26 -21.35
C PRO A 178 -2.37 4.82 -21.81
N ARG A 179 -2.36 6.08 -22.25
CA ARG A 179 -3.55 6.79 -22.73
C ARG A 179 -4.26 6.03 -23.84
N GLU A 180 -3.50 5.50 -24.80
CA GLU A 180 -4.03 4.71 -25.92
C GLU A 180 -4.79 3.49 -25.42
N VAL A 181 -4.19 2.70 -24.52
CA VAL A 181 -4.81 1.49 -23.98
C VAL A 181 -6.07 1.83 -23.20
N LEU A 182 -6.04 2.88 -22.37
CA LEU A 182 -7.24 3.33 -21.64
C LEU A 182 -8.39 3.78 -22.56
N ALA A 183 -8.05 4.36 -23.71
CA ALA A 183 -9.00 4.83 -24.72
C ALA A 183 -9.52 3.73 -25.65
N GLU A 184 -8.87 2.55 -25.67
CA GLU A 184 -9.29 1.44 -26.53
C GLU A 184 -10.75 1.03 -26.22
N PRO A 185 -11.54 0.70 -27.26
CA PRO A 185 -12.84 0.08 -27.08
C PRO A 185 -12.69 -1.18 -26.22
N TRP A 186 -13.63 -1.41 -25.32
CA TRP A 186 -13.63 -2.60 -24.47
C TRP A 186 -14.42 -3.72 -25.15
N PRO A 187 -13.75 -4.75 -25.74
CA PRO A 187 -14.47 -5.82 -26.45
C PRO A 187 -15.16 -6.78 -25.48
N ASN A 188 -14.66 -6.88 -24.26
CA ASN A 188 -15.23 -7.71 -23.21
C ASN A 188 -16.48 -7.03 -22.64
N LEU A 189 -17.59 -7.73 -22.47
CA LEU A 189 -18.83 -7.06 -22.04
C LEU A 189 -19.04 -7.06 -20.52
N ALA A 190 -18.11 -7.63 -19.76
CA ALA A 190 -18.19 -7.70 -18.31
C ALA A 190 -16.80 -7.86 -17.69
N VAL A 191 -16.68 -7.42 -16.43
CA VAL A 191 -15.60 -7.78 -15.50
C VAL A 191 -16.15 -8.79 -14.50
N SER A 192 -15.29 -9.64 -13.96
CA SER A 192 -15.67 -10.64 -12.96
C SER A 192 -16.09 -9.97 -11.65
N ARG A 193 -17.12 -10.54 -11.01
CA ARG A 193 -17.65 -10.01 -9.74
C ARG A 193 -16.66 -10.17 -8.58
N ARG A 194 -15.82 -11.20 -8.62
CA ARG A 194 -14.82 -11.50 -7.59
C ARG A 194 -13.42 -11.33 -8.17
N PRO A 195 -12.43 -10.96 -7.34
CA PRO A 195 -11.05 -10.96 -7.75
C PRO A 195 -10.62 -12.31 -8.34
N THR A 196 -9.87 -12.29 -9.43
CA THR A 196 -9.27 -13.50 -10.01
C THR A 196 -7.98 -13.92 -9.31
N VAL A 197 -7.41 -13.03 -8.50
CA VAL A 197 -6.21 -13.24 -7.68
C VAL A 197 -6.52 -12.80 -6.25
N ALA A 198 -6.21 -13.65 -5.28
CA ALA A 198 -6.36 -13.33 -3.85
C ALA A 198 -5.01 -12.92 -3.25
N ALA A 199 -5.04 -12.07 -2.22
CA ALA A 199 -3.87 -11.82 -1.38
C ALA A 199 -3.41 -13.12 -0.71
N ALA A 200 -2.11 -13.23 -0.45
CA ALA A 200 -1.57 -14.34 0.31
C ALA A 200 -2.19 -14.36 1.72
N SER A 201 -2.56 -15.54 2.20
CA SER A 201 -2.99 -15.71 3.59
C SER A 201 -1.80 -15.48 4.54
N SER A 202 -2.06 -14.87 5.69
CA SER A 202 -1.06 -14.76 6.76
C SER A 202 -0.48 -16.14 7.09
N ALA A 203 0.84 -16.22 7.25
CA ALA A 203 1.49 -17.46 7.63
C ALA A 203 1.09 -17.80 9.08
N HIS A 204 0.83 -19.09 9.34
CA HIS A 204 0.71 -19.56 10.72
C HIS A 204 2.11 -19.65 11.34
N PRO A 205 2.30 -19.15 12.58
CA PRO A 205 3.59 -19.28 13.25
C PRO A 205 3.86 -20.76 13.54
N ASP A 206 5.13 -21.16 13.47
CA ASP A 206 5.56 -22.51 13.85
C ASP A 206 5.24 -22.75 15.34
N PRO A 207 4.38 -23.73 15.68
CA PRO A 207 4.03 -24.01 17.07
C PRO A 207 5.24 -24.32 17.95
N GLN A 208 6.29 -24.94 17.41
CA GLN A 208 7.51 -25.24 18.17
C GLN A 208 8.31 -23.98 18.48
N ALA A 209 8.41 -23.05 17.53
CA ALA A 209 9.05 -21.75 17.76
C ALA A 209 8.30 -20.92 18.80
N VAL A 210 6.95 -20.94 18.76
CA VAL A 210 6.11 -20.26 19.75
C VAL A 210 6.29 -20.88 21.14
N ALA A 211 6.27 -22.21 21.25
CA ALA A 211 6.52 -22.89 22.52
C ALA A 211 7.92 -22.58 23.08
N HIS A 212 8.94 -22.56 22.22
CA HIS A 212 10.30 -22.20 22.60
C HIS A 212 10.39 -20.76 23.13
N ALA A 213 9.77 -19.80 22.45
CA ALA A 213 9.72 -18.41 22.92
C ALA A 213 9.00 -18.30 24.27
N ALA A 214 7.92 -19.04 24.47
CA ALA A 214 7.21 -19.09 25.75
C ALA A 214 8.08 -19.66 26.88
N ASP A 215 8.87 -20.71 26.63
CA ASP A 215 9.80 -21.28 27.60
C ASP A 215 10.91 -20.29 27.99
N ILE A 216 11.40 -19.50 27.03
CA ILE A 216 12.36 -18.40 27.30
C ILE A 216 11.74 -17.40 28.26
N LEU A 217 10.54 -16.90 27.93
CA LEU A 217 9.87 -15.87 28.73
C LEU A 217 9.48 -16.35 30.11
N LYS A 218 9.12 -17.63 30.25
CA LYS A 218 8.79 -18.25 31.53
C LYS A 218 10.00 -18.36 32.46
N ALA A 219 11.19 -18.54 31.91
CA ALA A 219 12.44 -18.64 32.68
C ALA A 219 13.10 -17.28 32.95
N ALA A 220 12.66 -16.22 32.27
CA ALA A 220 13.22 -14.88 32.38
C ALA A 220 12.85 -14.20 33.71
N GLU A 221 13.80 -13.53 34.33
CA GLU A 221 13.59 -12.70 35.52
C GLU A 221 13.25 -11.25 35.16
N ARG A 222 13.76 -10.76 34.02
CA ARG A 222 13.61 -9.39 33.53
C ARG A 222 13.25 -9.38 32.04
N PRO A 223 12.12 -10.00 31.64
CA PRO A 223 11.68 -9.97 30.26
C PRO A 223 11.32 -8.55 29.82
N LEU A 224 11.51 -8.26 28.53
CA LEU A 224 11.17 -6.98 27.90
C LEU A 224 10.53 -7.21 26.53
N ILE A 225 9.43 -6.52 26.26
CA ILE A 225 8.86 -6.44 24.91
C ILE A 225 9.28 -5.10 24.31
N ILE A 226 9.80 -5.14 23.08
CA ILE A 226 10.04 -3.97 22.26
C ILE A 226 9.06 -4.08 21.09
N ALA A 227 8.20 -3.08 20.91
CA ALA A 227 7.18 -3.09 19.86
C ALA A 227 7.37 -1.92 18.90
N GLY A 228 7.42 -2.21 17.60
CA GLY A 228 7.60 -1.22 16.53
C GLY A 228 6.30 -0.88 15.81
N ARG A 229 5.47 -1.87 15.53
CA ARG A 229 4.22 -1.67 14.80
C ARG A 229 3.16 -2.64 15.27
N SER A 230 1.92 -2.16 15.26
CA SER A 230 0.75 -2.95 15.60
C SER A 230 -0.43 -2.54 14.73
N ASP A 231 -1.29 -3.49 14.41
CA ASP A 231 -2.67 -3.21 13.97
C ASP A 231 -3.63 -3.31 15.17
N ALA A 232 -4.94 -3.17 14.91
CA ALA A 232 -5.95 -3.21 15.98
C ALA A 232 -6.02 -4.58 16.68
N ALA A 233 -5.82 -5.68 15.95
CA ALA A 233 -5.88 -7.03 16.53
C ALA A 233 -4.63 -7.31 17.38
N ALA A 234 -3.45 -6.98 16.86
CA ALA A 234 -2.19 -7.07 17.58
C ALA A 234 -2.16 -6.13 18.80
N PHE A 235 -2.80 -4.95 18.73
CA PHE A 235 -2.85 -4.00 19.84
C PHE A 235 -3.64 -4.60 21.01
N ALA A 236 -4.81 -5.16 20.71
CA ALA A 236 -5.64 -5.83 21.71
C ALA A 236 -4.92 -7.07 22.29
N ALA A 237 -4.35 -7.91 21.41
CA ALA A 237 -3.66 -9.12 21.81
C ALA A 237 -2.42 -8.83 22.68
N LEU A 238 -1.62 -7.83 22.30
CA LEU A 238 -0.43 -7.44 23.07
C LEU A 238 -0.80 -6.79 24.40
N THR A 239 -1.86 -5.98 24.44
CA THR A 239 -2.35 -5.40 25.69
C THR A 239 -2.74 -6.51 26.68
N THR A 240 -3.56 -7.47 26.24
CA THR A 240 -3.93 -8.63 27.07
C THR A 240 -2.73 -9.48 27.45
N PHE A 241 -1.80 -9.71 26.53
CA PHE A 241 -0.58 -10.47 26.80
C PHE A 241 0.28 -9.78 27.88
N ALA A 242 0.47 -8.46 27.77
CA ALA A 242 1.20 -7.69 28.77
C ALA A 242 0.52 -7.76 30.14
N GLU A 243 -0.80 -7.58 30.22
CA GLU A 243 -1.57 -7.70 31.47
C GLU A 243 -1.43 -9.07 32.15
N GLN A 244 -1.43 -10.16 31.36
CA GLN A 244 -1.34 -11.53 31.88
C GLN A 244 0.07 -11.92 32.33
N THR A 245 1.09 -11.32 31.72
CA THR A 245 2.50 -11.70 31.93
C THR A 245 3.27 -10.70 32.76
N ALA A 246 2.72 -9.50 32.98
CA ALA A 246 3.36 -8.36 33.62
C ALA A 246 4.68 -7.91 32.94
N ILE A 247 4.85 -8.23 31.66
CA ILE A 247 6.06 -7.86 30.91
C ILE A 247 5.96 -6.40 30.43
N PRO A 248 6.95 -5.54 30.72
CA PRO A 248 6.97 -4.17 30.22
C PRO A 248 7.10 -4.10 28.70
N VAL A 249 6.41 -3.13 28.09
CA VAL A 249 6.40 -2.87 26.65
C VAL A 249 7.02 -1.50 26.38
N VAL A 250 8.13 -1.48 25.65
CA VAL A 250 8.75 -0.25 25.14
C VAL A 250 8.33 -0.05 23.69
N HIS A 251 7.84 1.15 23.38
CA HIS A 251 7.60 1.57 22.00
C HIS A 251 8.86 2.20 21.43
N PHE A 252 9.76 1.39 20.87
CA PHE A 252 11.01 1.90 20.28
C PHE A 252 10.80 2.31 18.82
N TRP A 253 10.77 3.62 18.57
CA TRP A 253 10.53 4.21 17.24
C TRP A 253 9.27 3.64 16.55
N PRO A 254 8.10 3.68 17.22
CA PRO A 254 6.94 2.98 16.75
C PRO A 254 6.33 3.66 15.51
N GLY A 255 6.01 2.88 14.48
CA GLY A 255 5.17 3.33 13.38
C GLY A 255 3.68 3.38 13.77
N ARG A 256 3.27 2.49 14.69
CA ARG A 256 1.92 2.46 15.30
C ARG A 256 2.04 1.98 16.74
N LEU A 257 1.26 2.59 17.65
CA LEU A 257 1.26 2.22 19.06
C LEU A 257 0.79 0.77 19.23
N ALA A 258 1.43 0.04 20.15
CA ALA A 258 1.16 -1.38 20.36
C ALA A 258 0.39 -1.69 21.67
N VAL A 259 0.36 -0.73 22.61
CA VAL A 259 -0.47 -0.73 23.83
C VAL A 259 -0.90 0.72 24.14
N PRO A 260 -1.91 0.98 25.00
CA PRO A 260 -2.25 2.34 25.43
C PRO A 260 -1.05 3.04 26.06
N THR A 261 -0.84 4.32 25.78
CA THR A 261 0.33 5.06 26.31
C THR A 261 0.25 5.35 27.81
N ASP A 262 -0.95 5.29 28.38
CA ASP A 262 -1.26 5.37 29.81
C ASP A 262 -1.33 3.99 30.50
N HIS A 263 -1.09 2.90 29.76
CA HIS A 263 -1.05 1.56 30.31
C HIS A 263 0.10 1.42 31.33
N PRO A 264 -0.11 0.78 32.50
CA PRO A 264 0.91 0.70 33.55
C PRO A 264 2.19 -0.06 33.13
N LEU A 265 2.09 -0.94 32.13
CA LEU A 265 3.22 -1.65 31.54
C LEU A 265 3.84 -0.96 30.32
N HIS A 266 3.34 0.21 29.91
CA HIS A 266 4.01 1.01 28.89
C HIS A 266 5.26 1.65 29.50
N ALA A 267 6.42 1.12 29.11
CA ALA A 267 7.74 1.50 29.63
C ALA A 267 8.37 2.69 28.87
N GLY A 268 7.54 3.44 28.14
CA GLY A 268 7.93 4.62 27.39
C GLY A 268 8.53 4.32 26.01
N PHE A 269 9.19 5.35 25.45
CA PHE A 269 9.73 5.33 24.10
C PHE A 269 11.27 5.21 24.05
N ASP A 270 11.93 5.34 25.20
CA ASP A 270 13.38 5.17 25.30
C ASP A 270 13.70 3.74 25.78
N LEU A 271 14.55 3.08 25.01
CA LEU A 271 14.95 1.71 25.24
C LEU A 271 16.13 1.60 26.23
N ALA A 272 16.94 2.65 26.35
CA ALA A 272 18.17 2.65 27.12
C ALA A 272 18.01 2.24 28.60
N PRO A 273 16.96 2.65 29.34
CA PRO A 273 16.79 2.27 30.74
C PRO A 273 16.54 0.77 30.98
N TRP A 274 16.13 0.04 29.94
CA TRP A 274 15.56 -1.30 30.06
C TRP A 274 16.46 -2.39 29.45
N ILE A 275 16.99 -2.12 28.25
CA ILE A 275 17.59 -3.16 27.40
C ILE A 275 18.85 -3.81 27.98
N GLU A 276 19.69 -3.06 28.69
CA GLU A 276 20.92 -3.59 29.30
C GLU A 276 20.65 -4.54 30.48
N ARG A 277 19.43 -4.52 31.02
CA ARG A 277 19.01 -5.31 32.18
C ARG A 277 18.14 -6.50 31.79
N ALA A 278 17.59 -6.49 30.58
CA ALA A 278 16.69 -7.52 30.09
C ALA A 278 17.47 -8.83 29.82
N ASP A 279 16.97 -9.93 30.34
CA ASP A 279 17.52 -11.28 30.12
C ASP A 279 16.76 -12.08 29.04
N ALA A 280 15.57 -11.62 28.65
CA ALA A 280 14.83 -12.07 27.47
C ALA A 280 14.17 -10.89 26.77
N ILE A 281 14.30 -10.79 25.44
CA ILE A 281 13.73 -9.69 24.66
C ILE A 281 12.83 -10.21 23.54
N VAL A 282 11.59 -9.74 23.51
CA VAL A 282 10.66 -9.97 22.39
C VAL A 282 10.63 -8.74 21.50
N ALA A 283 11.17 -8.86 20.28
CA ALA A 283 11.11 -7.83 19.25
C ALA A 283 9.90 -8.05 18.34
N LEU A 284 8.92 -7.14 18.36
CA LEU A 284 7.67 -7.26 17.60
C LEU A 284 7.59 -6.24 16.46
N ASP A 285 7.45 -6.76 15.24
CA ASP A 285 7.22 -6.03 13.97
C ASP A 285 8.06 -4.74 13.85
N MET A 286 9.38 -4.92 13.77
CA MET A 286 10.36 -3.84 13.77
C MET A 286 11.54 -4.13 12.87
N MET A 287 12.00 -3.10 12.17
CA MET A 287 13.19 -3.18 11.31
C MET A 287 14.50 -3.08 12.11
N VAL A 288 14.49 -2.29 13.19
CA VAL A 288 15.68 -2.02 14.00
C VAL A 288 15.28 -2.14 15.47
N PRO A 289 15.46 -3.32 16.10
CA PRO A 289 15.00 -3.54 17.47
C PRO A 289 15.81 -2.75 18.51
N TRP A 290 17.07 -2.45 18.22
CA TRP A 290 17.92 -1.55 18.99
C TRP A 290 19.09 -1.03 18.14
N LEU A 291 19.80 -0.03 18.64
CA LEU A 291 20.97 0.56 17.97
C LEU A 291 22.25 -0.08 18.53
N PRO A 292 23.01 -0.89 17.76
CA PRO A 292 24.16 -1.62 18.29
C PRO A 292 25.26 -0.75 18.93
N GLY A 293 25.44 0.49 18.44
CA GLY A 293 26.43 1.43 19.00
C GLY A 293 25.96 2.20 20.23
N ARG A 294 24.67 2.12 20.59
CA ARG A 294 24.07 2.87 21.71
C ARG A 294 23.48 1.98 22.79
N HIS A 295 22.99 0.80 22.41
CA HIS A 295 22.31 -0.13 23.31
C HIS A 295 23.13 -1.40 23.42
N LYS A 296 23.54 -1.73 24.64
CA LYS A 296 24.22 -2.99 24.95
C LYS A 296 23.18 -3.99 25.46
N LEU A 297 23.30 -5.25 25.05
CA LEU A 297 22.47 -6.32 25.60
C LEU A 297 23.12 -6.87 26.88
N ALA A 298 22.29 -7.35 27.82
CA ALA A 298 22.80 -8.10 28.97
C ALA A 298 23.56 -9.34 28.49
N ALA A 299 24.62 -9.71 29.19
CA ALA A 299 25.38 -10.91 28.86
C ALA A 299 24.49 -12.15 29.01
N GLY A 300 24.36 -12.94 27.95
CA GLY A 300 23.49 -14.13 27.93
C GLY A 300 21.99 -13.83 27.75
N ALA A 301 21.61 -12.58 27.44
CA ALA A 301 20.24 -12.26 27.07
C ALA A 301 19.79 -13.09 25.86
N ARG A 302 18.55 -13.54 25.89
CA ARG A 302 17.93 -14.37 24.86
C ARG A 302 16.95 -13.59 23.98
#